data_AF-A0A7V8YCH3-F1
#
_entry.id   AF-A0A7V8YCH3-F1
#
_cell.length_a   1.000
_cell.length_b   1.000
_cell.length_c   1.000
_cell.angle_alpha   90.00
_cell.angle_beta   90.00
_cell.angle_gamma   90.00
#
_symmetry.space_group_name_H-M   'P 1'
#
loop_
_entity.id
_entity.type
_entity.pdbx_description
1 polymer ?
#
loop_
_entity_poly.entity_id
_entity_poly.type
_entity_poly.pdbx_seq_one_letter_code
_entity_poly.pdbx_strand_id
1 'polypeptide(L)'
;MSSARHRFEYLLFDWAENFSRSLCGARCGFFLAVRDEGTPRRIYFASPTGPEVDGEQKNKLANLYPRWFVYTPGDKPGAGYLEWFDLERSVVERWIGRALEPTDFLDVRTTASRDWPVRWRISVR
;
A
#
# COMPACT_ATOMS: atom_id res chain seq x y z
N MET A 1 19.30 16.33 -0.41
CA MET A 1 18.33 16.56 0.69
C MET A 1 18.07 15.21 1.36
N SER A 2 18.04 15.19 2.69
CA SER A 2 18.19 14.02 3.58
C SER A 2 17.49 12.73 3.12
N SER A 3 18.24 11.62 3.10
CA SER A 3 17.77 10.25 2.83
C SER A 3 16.89 9.65 3.95
N ALA A 4 16.67 10.38 5.05
CA ALA A 4 15.86 9.97 6.20
C ALA A 4 14.41 10.53 6.19
N ARG A 5 13.92 11.03 5.04
CA ARG A 5 12.76 11.97 5.01
C ARG A 5 11.40 11.35 4.68
N HIS A 6 11.34 10.12 4.20
CA HIS A 6 10.07 9.50 3.83
C HIS A 6 9.53 8.68 5.01
N ARG A 7 8.40 9.10 5.60
CA ARG A 7 7.65 8.24 6.54
C ARG A 7 7.23 6.95 5.85
N PHE A 8 6.91 5.89 6.60
CA PHE A 8 6.48 4.62 6.01
C PHE A 8 5.34 4.78 4.99
N GLU A 9 4.42 5.72 5.22
CA GLU A 9 3.31 6.05 4.32
C GLU A 9 3.77 6.41 2.90
N TYR A 10 4.82 7.23 2.81
CA TYR A 10 5.41 7.65 1.54
C TYR A 10 6.25 6.54 0.92
N LEU A 11 7.01 5.79 1.71
CA LEU A 11 7.78 4.65 1.20
C LEU A 11 6.87 3.59 0.56
N LEU A 12 5.77 3.28 1.23
CA LEU A 12 4.80 2.30 0.74
C LEU A 12 4.02 2.83 -0.47
N PHE A 13 3.72 4.13 -0.50
CA PHE A 13 3.11 4.79 -1.65
C PHE A 13 4.04 4.76 -2.87
N ASP A 14 5.29 5.17 -2.71
CA ASP A 14 6.30 5.18 -3.78
C ASP A 14 6.52 3.78 -4.33
N TRP A 15 6.57 2.77 -3.45
CA TRP A 15 6.61 1.38 -3.87
C TRP A 15 5.40 1.00 -4.72
N ALA A 16 4.18 1.29 -4.26
CA ALA A 16 2.95 0.91 -4.98
C ALA A 16 2.82 1.64 -6.34
N GLU A 17 3.18 2.93 -6.38
CA GLU A 17 3.19 3.71 -7.61
C GLU A 17 4.21 3.14 -8.61
N ASN A 18 5.45 2.88 -8.17
CA ASN A 18 6.47 2.29 -9.03
C ASN A 18 6.09 0.88 -9.47
N PHE A 19 5.52 0.07 -8.58
CA PHE A 19 5.07 -1.28 -8.86
C PHE A 19 4.01 -1.28 -9.97
N SER A 20 2.95 -0.47 -9.83
CA SER A 20 1.89 -0.38 -10.85
C SER A 20 2.40 0.14 -12.19
N ARG A 21 3.24 1.19 -12.19
CA ARG A 21 3.87 1.73 -13.40
C ARG A 21 4.75 0.70 -14.10
N SER A 22 5.52 -0.08 -13.34
CA SER A 22 6.44 -1.08 -13.92
C SER A 22 5.69 -2.21 -14.65
N LEU A 23 4.50 -2.58 -14.17
CA LEU A 23 3.73 -3.69 -14.71
C LEU A 23 2.73 -3.25 -15.79
N CYS A 24 2.15 -2.05 -15.66
CA CYS A 24 1.11 -1.57 -16.56
C CYS A 24 1.57 -0.49 -17.53
N GLY A 25 2.81 0.01 -17.41
CA GLY A 25 3.32 1.15 -18.17
C GLY A 25 2.67 2.50 -17.81
N ALA A 26 1.74 2.50 -16.84
CA ALA A 26 0.99 3.66 -16.39
C ALA A 26 0.64 3.53 -14.90
N ARG A 27 0.34 4.67 -14.26
CA ARG A 27 -0.17 4.69 -12.89
C ARG A 27 -1.60 4.16 -12.89
N CYS A 28 -1.85 3.09 -12.15
CA CYS A 28 -3.17 2.49 -12.01
C CYS A 28 -3.35 1.88 -10.62
N GLY A 29 -4.60 1.84 -10.16
CA GLY A 29 -4.94 1.19 -8.90
C GLY A 29 -4.83 -0.33 -9.00
N PHE A 30 -4.60 -1.00 -7.88
CA PHE A 30 -4.59 -2.45 -7.84
C PHE A 30 -5.00 -3.01 -6.48
N PHE A 31 -5.48 -4.25 -6.52
CA PHE A 31 -5.63 -5.13 -5.36
C PHE A 31 -4.62 -6.27 -5.46
N LEU A 32 -3.82 -6.45 -4.43
CA LEU A 32 -2.84 -7.52 -4.29
C LEU A 32 -3.29 -8.45 -3.16
N ALA A 33 -3.66 -9.67 -3.52
CA ALA A 33 -3.88 -10.75 -2.57
C ALA A 33 -2.53 -11.37 -2.19
N VAL A 34 -2.32 -11.61 -0.89
CA VAL A 34 -1.07 -12.16 -0.36
C VAL A 34 -1.34 -13.54 0.25
N ARG A 35 -0.39 -14.46 0.11
CA ARG A 35 -0.45 -15.79 0.78
C ARG A 35 -0.01 -15.68 2.24
N ASP A 36 -0.17 -16.77 2.98
CA ASP A 36 0.18 -16.80 4.41
C ASP A 36 1.68 -16.62 4.66
N GLU A 37 2.52 -17.05 3.72
CA GLU A 37 3.97 -16.84 3.77
C GLU A 37 4.42 -15.49 3.17
N GLY A 38 3.46 -14.61 2.84
CA GLY A 38 3.76 -13.23 2.45
C GLY A 38 4.12 -13.02 0.98
N THR A 39 3.87 -14.01 0.12
CA THR A 39 4.11 -13.91 -1.33
C THR A 39 2.85 -13.44 -2.09
N PRO A 40 3.00 -12.77 -3.24
CA PRO A 40 1.86 -12.40 -4.09
C PRO A 40 1.07 -13.62 -4.56
N ARG A 41 -0.20 -13.74 -4.14
CA ARG A 41 -1.13 -14.79 -4.60
C ARG A 41 -1.75 -14.44 -5.95
N ARG A 42 -2.33 -13.23 -6.04
CA ARG A 42 -2.99 -12.68 -7.23
C ARG A 42 -2.95 -11.17 -7.19
N ILE A 43 -2.95 -10.55 -8.38
CA ILE A 43 -2.98 -9.10 -8.53
C ILE A 43 -4.07 -8.75 -9.53
N TYR A 44 -4.90 -7.79 -9.17
CA TYR A 44 -5.97 -7.26 -9.99
C TYR A 44 -5.69 -5.78 -10.22
N PHE A 45 -5.37 -5.39 -11.45
CA PHE A 45 -5.18 -3.99 -11.82
C PHE A 45 -6.50 -3.39 -12.27
N ALA A 46 -6.79 -2.17 -11.80
CA ALA A 46 -7.80 -1.33 -12.42
C ALA A 46 -7.31 -0.90 -13.80
N SER A 47 -8.20 -0.89 -14.78
CA SER A 47 -7.91 -0.24 -16.05
C SER A 47 -7.70 1.26 -15.79
N PRO A 48 -6.73 1.94 -16.43
CA PRO A 48 -6.56 3.39 -16.32
C PRO A 48 -7.82 4.19 -16.67
N THR A 49 -8.73 3.61 -17.46
CA THR A 49 -10.02 4.20 -17.86
C THR A 49 -11.21 3.44 -17.30
N GLY A 50 -10.98 2.45 -16.44
CA GLY A 50 -12.02 1.61 -15.84
C GLY A 50 -12.31 2.02 -14.40
N PRO A 51 -13.28 1.34 -13.76
CA PRO A 51 -13.57 1.57 -12.35
C PRO A 51 -12.35 1.23 -11.49
N GLU A 52 -12.14 2.01 -10.43
CA GLU A 52 -11.10 1.74 -9.45
C GLU A 52 -11.35 0.42 -8.72
N VAL A 53 -10.30 -0.19 -8.15
CA VAL A 53 -10.46 -1.35 -7.28
C VAL A 53 -10.86 -0.88 -5.88
N ASP A 54 -12.07 -0.32 -5.78
CA ASP A 54 -12.61 0.24 -4.55
C ASP A 54 -13.98 -0.38 -4.22
N GLY A 55 -14.64 0.17 -3.18
CA GLY A 55 -16.03 -0.14 -2.84
C GLY A 55 -16.41 -1.62 -2.86
N GLU A 56 -17.41 -1.94 -3.69
CA GLU A 56 -17.99 -3.29 -3.81
C GLU A 56 -17.00 -4.31 -4.37
N GLN A 57 -16.21 -3.94 -5.39
CA GLN A 57 -15.25 -4.86 -6.00
C GLN A 57 -14.15 -5.24 -5.01
N LYS A 58 -13.61 -4.26 -4.28
CA LYS A 58 -12.66 -4.52 -3.20
C LYS A 58 -13.28 -5.44 -2.14
N ASN A 59 -14.51 -5.20 -1.70
CA ASN A 59 -15.16 -6.02 -0.67
C ASN A 59 -15.34 -7.47 -1.13
N LYS A 60 -15.72 -7.70 -2.41
CA LYS A 60 -15.78 -9.05 -2.98
C LYS A 60 -14.44 -9.75 -2.94
N LEU A 61 -13.35 -9.07 -3.32
CA LEU A 61 -12.00 -9.64 -3.27
C LEU A 61 -11.53 -9.87 -1.83
N ALA A 62 -11.80 -8.94 -0.91
CA ALA A 62 -11.44 -9.04 0.50
C ALA A 62 -12.15 -10.21 1.22
N ASN A 63 -13.35 -10.61 0.76
CA ASN A 63 -14.02 -11.81 1.26
C ASN A 63 -13.37 -13.11 0.78
N LEU A 64 -12.63 -13.08 -0.33
CA LEU A 64 -11.97 -14.25 -0.92
C LEU A 64 -10.54 -14.44 -0.42
N TYR A 65 -9.89 -13.36 0.02
CA TYR A 65 -8.49 -13.38 0.44
C TYR A 65 -8.35 -12.80 1.85
N PRO A 66 -7.81 -13.57 2.81
CA PRO A 66 -7.68 -13.12 4.19
C PRO A 66 -6.57 -12.08 4.37
N ARG A 67 -5.67 -11.92 3.40
CA ARG A 67 -4.54 -10.99 3.44
C ARG A 67 -4.42 -10.23 2.13
N TRP A 68 -4.40 -8.91 2.20
CA TRP A 68 -4.42 -8.10 0.99
C TRP A 68 -3.89 -6.68 1.19
N PHE A 69 -3.47 -6.10 0.09
CA PHE A 69 -3.06 -4.71 -0.07
C PHE A 69 -3.85 -4.08 -1.23
N VAL A 70 -4.27 -2.83 -1.06
CA VAL A 70 -4.89 -2.02 -2.12
C VAL A 70 -4.14 -0.72 -2.26
N TYR A 71 -3.90 -0.35 -3.51
CA TYR A 71 -3.45 0.96 -3.92
C TYR A 71 -4.46 1.58 -4.86
N THR A 72 -4.81 2.83 -4.58
CA THR A 72 -5.59 3.68 -5.47
C THR A 72 -4.82 4.97 -5.72
N PRO A 73 -4.39 5.27 -6.96
CA PRO A 73 -3.76 6.54 -7.25
C PRO A 73 -4.76 7.69 -7.08
N GLY A 74 -4.31 8.81 -6.52
CA GLY A 74 -5.13 10.02 -6.44
C GLY A 74 -5.10 10.83 -7.73
N ASP A 75 -6.00 11.80 -7.87
CA ASP A 75 -6.11 12.65 -9.07
C ASP A 75 -4.81 13.40 -9.41
N LYS A 76 -4.00 13.71 -8.41
CA LYS A 76 -2.74 14.43 -8.55
C LYS A 76 -1.54 13.50 -8.43
N PRO A 77 -0.41 13.77 -9.13
CA PRO A 77 0.85 13.09 -8.85
C PRO A 77 1.25 13.23 -7.37
N GLY A 78 1.77 12.16 -6.77
CA GLY A 78 2.15 12.13 -5.36
C GLY A 78 1.00 11.98 -4.36
N ALA A 79 -0.25 11.92 -4.82
CA ALA A 79 -1.41 11.65 -3.98
C ALA A 79 -1.96 10.24 -4.25
N GLY A 80 -2.55 9.63 -3.22
CA GLY A 80 -3.27 8.38 -3.35
C GLY A 80 -3.66 7.77 -2.02
N TYR A 81 -4.30 6.62 -2.13
CA TYR A 81 -4.85 5.88 -1.02
C TYR A 81 -4.25 4.48 -0.97
N LEU A 82 -3.88 4.05 0.24
CA LEU A 82 -3.41 2.70 0.52
C LEU A 82 -4.30 2.11 1.59
N GLU A 83 -4.65 0.83 1.46
CA GLU A 83 -5.33 0.07 2.52
C GLU A 83 -4.80 -1.35 2.55
N TRP A 84 -4.69 -1.93 3.73
CA TRP A 84 -4.40 -3.35 3.85
C TRP A 84 -5.11 -4.00 5.01
N PHE A 85 -5.12 -5.33 4.96
CA PHE A 85 -5.59 -6.21 6.01
C PHE A 85 -4.67 -7.43 6.13
N ASP A 86 -4.30 -7.73 7.36
CA ASP A 86 -3.48 -8.85 7.81
C ASP A 86 -2.18 -9.04 7.00
N LEU A 87 -1.50 -7.92 6.71
CA LEU A 87 -0.14 -7.96 6.16
C LEU A 87 0.87 -7.96 7.29
N GLU A 88 1.82 -8.87 7.24
CA GLU A 88 2.95 -8.84 8.15
C GLU A 88 3.90 -7.68 7.79
N ARG A 89 4.44 -7.04 8.82
CA ARG A 89 5.48 -6.01 8.67
C ARG A 89 6.64 -6.46 7.77
N SER A 90 7.08 -7.71 7.94
CA SER A 90 8.19 -8.29 7.19
C SER A 90 7.95 -8.32 5.68
N VAL A 91 6.69 -8.45 5.25
CA VAL A 91 6.29 -8.42 3.83
C VAL A 91 6.50 -7.04 3.26
N VAL A 92 6.05 -6.02 3.99
CA VAL A 92 6.15 -4.62 3.57
C VAL A 92 7.59 -4.14 3.56
N GLU A 93 8.39 -4.54 4.54
CA GLU A 93 9.83 -4.27 4.59
C GLU A 93 10.57 -4.85 3.37
N ARG A 94 10.19 -6.05 2.92
CA ARG A 94 10.72 -6.64 1.67
C ARG A 94 10.33 -5.83 0.43
N TRP A 95 9.10 -5.33 0.38
CA TRP A 95 8.63 -4.52 -0.75
C TRP A 95 9.38 -3.20 -0.87
N ILE A 96 9.58 -2.50 0.25
CA ILE A 96 10.28 -1.20 0.27
C ILE A 96 11.81 -1.35 0.29
N GLY A 97 12.33 -2.57 0.43
CA GLY A 97 13.77 -2.87 0.42
C GLY A 97 14.53 -2.41 1.67
N ARG A 98 13.86 -2.20 2.80
CA ARG A 98 14.49 -1.86 4.08
C ARG A 98 13.64 -2.31 5.27
N ALA A 99 14.29 -2.49 6.42
CA ALA A 99 13.59 -2.60 7.70
C ALA A 99 12.92 -1.27 8.05
N LEU A 100 11.70 -1.31 8.59
CA LEU A 100 11.04 -0.15 9.17
C LEU A 100 11.65 0.11 10.55
N GLU A 101 11.70 1.36 10.95
CA GLU A 101 12.18 1.79 12.26
C GLU A 101 11.00 2.41 13.04
N PRO A 102 11.05 2.45 14.39
CA PRO A 102 10.01 3.10 15.18
C PRO A 102 9.73 4.56 14.76
N THR A 103 10.77 5.25 14.29
CA THR A 103 10.70 6.62 13.76
C THR A 103 9.84 6.74 12.51
N ASP A 104 9.67 5.66 11.74
CA ASP A 104 8.80 5.69 10.57
C ASP A 104 7.34 5.85 10.97
N PHE A 105 6.92 5.28 12.10
CA PHE A 105 5.55 5.29 12.61
C PHE A 105 5.20 6.52 13.45
N LEU A 106 6.04 7.56 13.44
CA LEU A 106 5.77 8.79 14.18
C LEU A 106 4.57 9.52 13.56
N ASP A 107 3.46 9.55 14.30
CA ASP A 107 2.37 10.45 13.98
C ASP A 107 2.81 11.87 14.35
N VAL A 108 3.15 12.68 13.34
CA VAL A 108 3.50 14.10 13.55
C VAL A 108 2.42 14.93 14.21
N ARG A 109 1.18 14.45 14.28
CA ARG A 109 0.10 15.15 15.00
C ARG A 109 0.09 14.84 16.48
N THR A 110 0.65 13.71 16.92
CA THR A 110 0.53 13.24 18.32
C THR A 110 1.85 12.88 18.99
N THR A 111 2.99 13.02 18.28
CA THR A 111 4.36 12.63 18.71
C THR A 111 4.51 11.19 19.23
N ALA A 112 3.46 10.38 19.14
CA ALA A 112 3.42 8.99 19.59
C ALA A 112 3.87 8.05 18.47
N SER A 113 4.69 7.07 18.81
CA SER A 113 4.95 5.91 17.97
C SER A 113 3.75 4.98 17.98
N ARG A 114 3.44 4.38 16.83
CA ARG A 114 2.41 3.34 16.72
C ARG A 114 3.05 2.01 16.34
N ASP A 115 2.52 0.93 16.90
CA ASP A 115 2.88 -0.42 16.48
C ASP A 115 2.34 -0.74 15.09
N TRP A 116 2.89 -1.80 14.48
CA TRP A 116 2.44 -2.28 13.18
C TRP A 116 0.98 -2.74 13.22
N PRO A 117 0.11 -2.25 12.34
CA PRO A 117 -1.31 -2.55 12.35
C PRO A 117 -1.69 -3.75 11.48
N VAL A 118 -2.57 -4.60 11.99
CA VAL A 118 -3.23 -5.67 11.20
C VAL A 118 -4.10 -5.06 10.10
N ARG A 119 -4.76 -3.94 10.35
CA ARG A 119 -5.57 -3.22 9.35
C ARG A 119 -5.21 -1.75 9.37
N TRP A 120 -4.99 -1.16 8.21
CA TRP A 120 -4.65 0.25 8.14
C TRP A 120 -5.10 0.90 6.83
N ARG A 121 -5.27 2.21 6.89
CA ARG A 121 -5.71 3.07 5.80
C ARG A 121 -4.85 4.32 5.79
N ILE A 122 -4.24 4.61 4.64
CA ILE A 122 -3.35 5.76 4.44
C ILE A 122 -3.92 6.62 3.33
N SER A 123 -3.95 7.92 3.56
CA SER A 123 -4.14 8.90 2.50
C SER A 123 -2.87 9.73 2.39
N VAL A 124 -2.16 9.57 1.28
CA VAL A 124 -1.01 10.41 0.92
C VAL A 124 -1.55 11.60 0.11
N ARG A 125 -1.15 12.82 0.49
CA ARG A 125 -1.68 14.08 -0.04
C ARG A 125 -0.56 15.01 -0.46
#